data_AF-A0A524GNN6-F1
#
_entry.id   AF-A0A524GNN6-F1
#
_cell.length_a   1.000
_cell.length_b   1.000
_cell.length_c   1.000
_cell.angle_alpha   90.00
_cell.angle_beta   90.00
_cell.angle_gamma   90.00
#
_symmetry.space_group_name_H-M   'P 1'
#
loop_
_entity.id
_entity.type
_entity.pdbx_description
1 polymer ?
#
loop_
_entity_poly.entity_id
_entity_poly.type
_entity_poly.pdbx_seq_one_letter_code
_entity_poly.pdbx_strand_id
1 'polypeptide(L)'
;MRVSSRSIMKTLHTVAHIAIVGFAFGYLAPATDISAQENDECLMCHEDAELVGELRGVEISMFVDPTAYSASVHNEFACIDCHSDLDGVELPHNEDLDVVSCAMCHDDMAEALAAGPHGKWAGDPSSPSAACIGCHGVHDVRSSKKPGSPTAPGHVDDLCGKCHPSQLKAVTKSPHGAIMGGRPASTCADCHRGHGVIAPSEPLAQVRVCG
;
A
#
# COMPACT_ATOMS: atom_id res chain seq x y z
N MET A 1 32.43 42.80 -68.38
CA MET A 1 33.26 44.01 -68.63
C MET A 1 33.68 44.61 -67.29
N ARG A 2 34.96 45.04 -67.17
CA ARG A 2 35.70 45.59 -65.99
C ARG A 2 36.07 44.53 -64.95
N VAL A 3 37.29 43.99 -64.87
CA VAL A 3 38.67 44.53 -64.67
C VAL A 3 38.84 45.32 -63.38
N SER A 4 39.61 44.76 -62.43
CA SER A 4 40.78 45.37 -61.74
C SER A 4 41.01 44.63 -60.41
N SER A 5 41.99 43.72 -60.31
CA SER A 5 43.38 43.99 -59.90
C SER A 5 43.53 44.77 -58.59
N ARG A 6 44.08 44.12 -57.56
CA ARG A 6 45.40 44.48 -56.97
C ARG A 6 45.84 43.49 -55.90
N SER A 7 47.04 42.97 -56.12
CA SER A 7 47.94 42.38 -55.11
C SER A 7 48.34 43.43 -54.06
N ILE A 8 48.63 43.00 -52.82
CA ILE A 8 49.79 43.42 -51.98
C ILE A 8 49.64 42.79 -50.57
N MET A 9 50.42 41.74 -50.34
CA MET A 9 51.42 41.53 -49.27
C MET A 9 51.24 42.18 -47.87
N LYS A 10 51.60 41.38 -46.84
CA LYS A 10 52.02 41.67 -45.43
C LYS A 10 51.09 40.91 -44.46
N THR A 11 51.52 40.18 -43.44
CA THR A 11 52.80 40.15 -42.69
C THR A 11 52.81 38.84 -41.88
N LEU A 12 53.96 38.18 -41.83
CA LEU A 12 54.24 37.03 -41.00
C LEU A 12 54.27 37.48 -39.52
N HIS A 13 53.38 36.97 -38.67
CA HIS A 13 53.54 37.01 -37.22
C HIS A 13 53.35 35.60 -36.67
N THR A 14 54.46 34.98 -36.35
CA THR A 14 54.60 33.77 -35.55
C THR A 14 54.03 34.04 -34.15
N VAL A 15 52.86 33.47 -33.85
CA VAL A 15 52.33 33.43 -32.48
C VAL A 15 52.59 32.02 -31.95
N ALA A 16 53.57 31.91 -31.07
CA ALA A 16 53.87 30.72 -30.30
C ALA A 16 52.64 30.34 -29.46
N HIS A 17 52.08 29.16 -29.72
CA HIS A 17 50.97 28.62 -28.96
C HIS A 17 51.51 28.09 -27.62
N ILE A 18 51.34 28.87 -26.56
CA ILE A 18 51.50 28.39 -25.18
C ILE A 18 50.25 27.55 -24.88
N ALA A 19 50.42 26.23 -24.87
CA ALA A 19 49.38 25.31 -24.43
C ALA A 19 49.17 25.47 -22.92
N ILE A 20 48.16 26.24 -22.53
CA ILE A 20 47.66 26.28 -21.15
C ILE A 20 46.91 24.97 -20.94
N VAL A 21 47.58 24.00 -20.32
CA VAL A 21 46.93 22.81 -19.76
C VAL A 21 46.12 23.27 -18.56
N GLY A 22 44.87 23.66 -18.81
CA GLY A 22 43.90 23.96 -17.76
C GLY A 22 43.57 22.68 -17.01
N PHE A 23 44.19 22.48 -15.85
CA PHE A 23 43.80 21.44 -14.91
C PHE A 23 42.46 21.87 -14.30
N ALA A 24 41.36 21.46 -14.93
CA ALA A 24 40.03 21.57 -14.34
C ALA A 24 39.99 20.65 -13.12
N PHE A 25 40.25 21.22 -11.94
CA PHE A 25 40.00 20.55 -10.67
C PHE A 25 38.48 20.43 -10.55
N GLY A 26 37.95 19.29 -11.02
CA GLY A 26 36.55 18.92 -10.83
C GLY A 26 36.29 18.82 -9.34
N TYR A 27 35.61 19.82 -8.78
CA TYR A 27 35.05 19.75 -7.45
C TYR A 27 33.94 18.69 -7.50
N LEU A 28 34.24 17.45 -7.11
CA LEU A 28 33.20 16.48 -6.77
C LEU A 28 32.53 17.01 -5.50
N ALA A 29 31.34 17.58 -5.65
CA ALA A 29 30.46 17.73 -4.51
C ALA A 29 30.22 16.32 -3.92
N PRO A 30 30.36 16.13 -2.60
CA PRO A 30 29.88 14.91 -1.98
C PRO A 30 28.38 14.83 -2.30
N ALA A 31 27.97 13.73 -2.93
CA ALA A 31 26.56 13.37 -2.92
C ALA A 31 26.21 13.23 -1.44
N THR A 32 25.50 14.22 -0.91
CA THR A 32 24.69 13.98 0.28
C THR A 32 23.68 12.96 -0.20
N ASP A 33 23.87 11.70 0.19
CA ASP A 33 22.80 10.71 0.14
C ASP A 33 21.63 11.36 0.89
N ILE A 34 20.66 11.84 0.12
CA ILE A 34 19.32 12.07 0.61
C ILE A 34 18.85 10.64 0.85
N SER A 35 19.15 10.08 2.03
CA SER A 35 18.67 8.75 2.37
C SER A 35 17.16 8.87 2.39
N ALA A 36 16.50 8.31 1.39
CA ALA A 36 15.16 7.80 1.61
C ALA A 36 15.26 6.94 2.88
N GLN A 37 14.42 7.21 3.87
CA GLN A 37 14.45 6.43 5.10
C GLN A 37 14.17 4.96 4.73
N GLU A 38 15.17 4.11 4.87
CA GLU A 38 15.07 2.68 4.52
C GLU A 38 14.27 1.95 5.61
N ASN A 39 13.49 0.93 5.22
CA ASN A 39 12.64 0.18 6.14
C ASN A 39 13.40 -0.45 7.32
N ASP A 40 14.69 -0.75 7.11
CA ASP A 40 15.56 -1.32 8.13
C ASP A 40 15.64 -0.43 9.39
N GLU A 41 15.62 0.89 9.26
CA GLU A 41 15.69 1.81 10.41
C GLU A 41 14.44 1.69 11.28
N CYS A 42 13.26 1.53 10.66
CA CYS A 42 12.00 1.29 11.38
C CYS A 42 12.02 -0.10 12.04
N LEU A 43 12.46 -1.12 11.28
CA LEU A 43 12.43 -2.51 11.72
C LEU A 43 13.43 -2.81 12.85
N MET A 44 14.47 -1.99 13.05
CA MET A 44 15.38 -2.10 14.21
C MET A 44 14.65 -2.16 15.56
N CYS A 45 13.47 -1.55 15.66
CA CYS A 45 12.60 -1.66 16.83
C CYS A 45 11.31 -2.39 16.51
N HIS A 46 10.69 -2.11 15.37
CA HIS A 46 9.37 -2.63 15.04
C HIS A 46 9.34 -4.11 14.66
N GLU A 47 10.47 -4.80 14.50
CA GLU A 47 10.48 -6.25 14.33
C GLU A 47 10.40 -7.04 15.65
N ASP A 48 10.40 -6.37 16.81
CA ASP A 48 10.27 -7.02 18.11
C ASP A 48 8.80 -7.35 18.43
N ALA A 49 8.50 -8.64 18.58
CA ALA A 49 7.16 -9.15 18.89
C ALA A 49 6.64 -8.73 20.27
N GLU A 50 7.52 -8.32 21.18
CA GLU A 50 7.17 -7.83 22.52
C GLU A 50 7.03 -6.30 22.56
N LEU A 51 7.35 -5.59 21.46
CA LEU A 51 7.25 -4.14 21.44
C LEU A 51 5.78 -3.70 21.50
N VAL A 52 5.50 -2.88 22.51
CA VAL A 52 4.23 -2.20 22.71
C VAL A 52 4.42 -0.69 22.66
N GLY A 53 3.41 0.00 22.18
CA GLY A 53 3.32 1.46 22.18
C GLY A 53 1.94 1.89 22.64
N GLU A 54 1.75 3.19 22.80
CA GLU A 54 0.45 3.77 23.13
C GLU A 54 -0.06 4.59 21.95
N LEU A 55 -1.31 4.37 21.54
CA LEU A 55 -2.00 5.22 20.59
C LEU A 55 -3.28 5.74 21.25
N ARG A 56 -3.32 7.04 21.55
CA ARG A 56 -4.48 7.73 22.15
C ARG A 56 -4.97 7.07 23.46
N GLY A 57 -4.05 6.69 24.35
CA GLY A 57 -4.39 6.07 25.63
C GLY A 57 -4.64 4.56 25.56
N VAL A 58 -4.45 3.94 24.38
CA VAL A 58 -4.63 2.50 24.19
C VAL A 58 -3.29 1.86 23.90
N GLU A 59 -2.89 0.90 24.74
CA GLU A 59 -1.72 0.06 24.49
C GLU A 59 -1.98 -0.82 23.25
N ILE A 60 -1.06 -0.77 22.30
CA ILE A 60 -1.10 -1.54 21.06
C ILE A 60 0.24 -2.22 20.82
N SER A 61 0.22 -3.36 20.14
CA SER A 61 1.45 -3.94 19.63
C SER A 61 2.00 -3.08 18.49
N MET A 62 3.30 -2.83 18.53
CA MET A 62 4.03 -2.11 17.47
C MET A 62 4.81 -3.07 16.56
N PHE A 63 4.61 -4.37 16.74
CA PHE A 63 5.29 -5.40 15.98
C PHE A 63 4.85 -5.42 14.50
N VAL A 64 5.84 -5.50 13.64
CA VAL A 64 5.73 -5.70 12.20
C VAL A 64 6.59 -6.92 11.85
N ASP A 65 5.97 -7.96 11.31
CA ASP A 65 6.71 -9.11 10.78
C ASP A 65 7.33 -8.72 9.42
N PRO A 66 8.66 -8.59 9.32
CA PRO A 66 9.32 -8.17 8.07
C PRO A 66 9.12 -9.20 6.94
N THR A 67 8.96 -10.49 7.29
CA THR A 67 8.70 -11.56 6.32
C THR A 67 7.28 -11.45 5.77
N ALA A 68 6.30 -11.17 6.64
CA ALA A 68 4.93 -10.97 6.21
C ALA A 68 4.78 -9.70 5.35
N TYR A 69 5.44 -8.61 5.73
CA TYR A 69 5.47 -7.36 4.97
C TYR A 69 6.08 -7.54 3.57
N SER A 70 7.25 -8.19 3.50
CA SER A 70 7.93 -8.49 2.23
C SER A 70 7.08 -9.38 1.30
N ALA A 71 6.18 -10.19 1.86
CA ALA A 71 5.26 -11.04 1.10
C ALA A 71 3.92 -10.34 0.74
N SER A 72 3.68 -9.13 1.25
CA SER A 72 2.46 -8.36 1.00
C SER A 72 2.43 -7.81 -0.43
N VAL A 73 1.29 -7.25 -0.84
CA VAL A 73 1.17 -6.54 -2.13
C VAL A 73 1.83 -5.16 -2.12
N HIS A 74 2.26 -4.67 -0.96
CA HIS A 74 2.86 -3.35 -0.74
C HIS A 74 4.37 -3.43 -0.46
N ASN A 75 5.00 -4.57 -0.76
CA ASN A 75 6.41 -4.84 -0.42
C ASN A 75 7.45 -3.92 -1.09
N GLU A 76 7.06 -3.14 -2.09
CA GLU A 76 7.94 -2.19 -2.79
C GLU A 76 7.92 -0.79 -2.15
N PHE A 77 7.05 -0.55 -1.18
CA PHE A 77 6.96 0.75 -0.50
C PHE A 77 7.92 0.83 0.69
N ALA A 78 8.30 2.05 1.04
CA ALA A 78 8.89 2.35 2.33
C ALA A 78 7.80 2.42 3.41
N CYS A 79 8.16 2.23 4.69
CA CYS A 79 7.25 2.40 5.81
C CYS A 79 6.63 3.80 5.80
N ILE A 80 7.44 4.82 5.51
CA ILE A 80 7.03 6.22 5.46
C ILE A 80 6.14 6.57 4.26
N ASP A 81 6.05 5.73 3.23
CA ASP A 81 5.10 5.97 2.12
C ASP A 81 3.64 5.86 2.60
N CYS A 82 3.42 5.08 3.65
CA CYS A 82 2.14 4.97 4.35
C CYS A 82 2.11 5.82 5.63
N HIS A 83 3.19 5.77 6.41
CA HIS A 83 3.41 6.55 7.63
C HIS A 83 4.09 7.89 7.33
N SER A 84 3.47 8.70 6.46
CA SER A 84 4.08 9.92 5.92
C SER A 84 4.39 11.00 6.95
N ASP A 85 3.73 10.94 8.11
CA ASP A 85 3.98 11.81 9.25
C ASP A 85 5.34 11.55 9.92
N LEU A 86 5.98 10.41 9.62
CA LEU A 86 7.31 10.06 10.12
C LEU A 86 8.46 10.44 9.19
N ASP A 87 8.19 10.97 7.99
CA ASP A 87 9.24 11.37 7.05
C ASP A 87 10.14 12.48 7.63
N GLY A 88 11.42 12.18 7.80
CA GLY A 88 12.42 13.09 8.35
C GLY A 88 12.28 13.35 9.85
N VAL A 89 11.49 12.55 10.56
CA VAL A 89 11.35 12.64 12.02
C VAL A 89 12.53 11.97 12.72
N GLU A 90 13.02 12.59 13.80
CA GLU A 90 14.06 12.00 14.64
C GLU A 90 13.52 10.77 15.37
N LEU A 91 14.22 9.64 15.24
CA LEU A 91 13.87 8.39 15.90
C LEU A 91 14.61 8.24 17.24
N PRO A 92 13.98 7.66 18.28
CA PRO A 92 12.60 7.16 18.31
C PRO A 92 11.55 8.28 18.26
N HIS A 93 10.48 8.05 17.49
CA HIS A 93 9.42 9.02 17.30
C HIS A 93 8.48 9.13 18.53
N ASN A 94 7.63 10.16 18.58
CA ASN A 94 6.64 10.34 19.64
C ASN A 94 5.37 9.49 19.43
N GLU A 95 4.44 9.55 20.39
CA GLU A 95 3.20 8.76 20.43
C GLU A 95 1.99 9.46 19.77
N ASP A 96 2.14 10.71 19.34
CA ASP A 96 1.06 11.50 18.72
C ASP A 96 1.18 11.42 17.19
N LEU A 97 0.85 10.23 16.67
CA LEU A 97 0.91 9.92 15.24
C LEU A 97 -0.48 9.90 14.60
N ASP A 98 -0.50 10.25 13.33
CA ASP A 98 -1.69 10.11 12.51
C ASP A 98 -1.93 8.64 12.14
N VAL A 99 -3.20 8.29 11.93
CA VAL A 99 -3.56 6.95 11.47
C VAL A 99 -3.37 6.90 9.96
N VAL A 100 -2.61 5.92 9.49
CA VAL A 100 -2.41 5.66 8.05
C VAL A 100 -3.75 5.54 7.34
N SER A 101 -3.91 6.29 6.25
CA SER A 101 -5.10 6.27 5.42
C SER A 101 -4.83 5.56 4.09
N CYS A 102 -5.48 4.42 3.89
CA CYS A 102 -5.43 3.72 2.60
C CYS A 102 -6.04 4.57 1.46
N ALA A 103 -6.92 5.51 1.80
CA ALA A 103 -7.61 6.38 0.84
C ALA A 103 -6.67 7.40 0.18
N MET A 104 -5.43 7.56 0.66
CA MET A 104 -4.42 8.37 -0.03
C MET A 104 -4.12 7.85 -1.43
N CYS A 105 -4.22 6.52 -1.64
CA CYS A 105 -3.98 5.87 -2.92
C CYS A 105 -5.18 5.04 -3.44
N HIS A 106 -6.06 4.58 -2.54
CA HIS A 106 -7.24 3.76 -2.87
C HIS A 106 -8.55 4.53 -2.60
N ASP A 107 -8.67 5.71 -3.21
CA ASP A 107 -9.77 6.65 -3.02
C ASP A 107 -11.11 6.10 -3.53
N ASP A 108 -11.12 5.46 -4.70
CA ASP A 108 -12.28 4.79 -5.29
C ASP A 108 -12.86 3.69 -4.38
N MET A 109 -11.98 2.90 -3.76
CA MET A 109 -12.35 1.85 -2.81
C MET A 109 -12.88 2.45 -1.50
N ALA A 110 -12.25 3.52 -1.02
CA ALA A 110 -12.68 4.24 0.17
C ALA A 110 -14.06 4.89 -0.01
N GLU A 111 -14.31 5.51 -1.16
CA GLU A 111 -15.63 6.08 -1.50
C GLU A 111 -16.70 4.98 -1.55
N ALA A 112 -16.40 3.86 -2.20
CA ALA A 112 -17.31 2.73 -2.24
C ALA A 112 -17.62 2.16 -0.85
N LEU A 113 -16.62 2.03 0.03
CA LEU A 113 -16.81 1.61 1.42
C LEU A 113 -17.68 2.60 2.19
N ALA A 114 -17.39 3.90 2.04
CA ALA A 114 -18.13 4.99 2.68
C ALA A 114 -19.61 5.03 2.26
N ALA A 115 -19.91 4.68 1.01
CA ALA A 115 -21.28 4.56 0.50
C ALA A 115 -22.03 3.33 1.05
N GLY A 116 -21.31 2.33 1.55
CA GLY A 116 -21.85 1.10 2.11
C GLY A 116 -22.13 1.17 3.62
N PRO A 117 -22.84 0.18 4.19
CA PRO A 117 -23.13 0.12 5.62
C PRO A 117 -21.87 0.01 6.48
N HIS A 118 -20.80 -0.58 5.94
CA HIS A 118 -19.52 -0.74 6.63
C HIS A 118 -18.72 0.56 6.75
N GLY A 119 -19.01 1.55 5.90
CA GLY A 119 -18.40 2.88 5.93
C GLY A 119 -18.67 3.66 7.21
N LYS A 120 -19.73 3.32 7.96
CA LYS A 120 -20.04 3.92 9.27
C LYS A 120 -18.89 3.79 10.28
N TRP A 121 -18.06 2.78 10.12
CA TRP A 121 -16.93 2.49 11.00
C TRP A 121 -15.57 2.88 10.41
N ALA A 122 -15.57 3.65 9.31
CA ALA A 122 -14.35 4.20 8.77
C ALA A 122 -13.66 5.09 9.81
N GLY A 123 -12.48 4.70 10.28
CA GLY A 123 -11.67 5.46 11.25
C GLY A 123 -11.83 5.04 12.72
N ASP A 124 -12.64 4.04 13.04
CA ASP A 124 -12.69 3.42 14.37
C ASP A 124 -11.93 2.07 14.34
N PRO A 125 -10.66 2.02 14.79
CA PRO A 125 -9.88 0.78 14.81
C PRO A 125 -10.43 -0.25 15.79
N SER A 126 -11.29 0.16 16.74
CA SER A 126 -11.97 -0.75 17.68
C SER A 126 -13.24 -1.37 17.10
N SER A 127 -13.69 -0.90 15.93
CA SER A 127 -14.87 -1.45 15.29
C SER A 127 -14.61 -2.84 14.67
N PRO A 128 -15.56 -3.77 14.74
CA PRO A 128 -15.45 -5.08 14.09
C PRO A 128 -15.16 -5.05 12.58
N SER A 129 -15.51 -3.97 11.87
CA SER A 129 -15.15 -3.81 10.46
C SER A 129 -13.89 -2.99 10.22
N ALA A 130 -13.43 -2.19 11.21
CA ALA A 130 -12.22 -1.35 11.19
C ALA A 130 -11.79 -0.87 9.79
N ALA A 131 -12.73 -0.31 9.02
CA ALA A 131 -12.50 0.12 7.64
C ALA A 131 -11.84 -0.96 6.73
N CYS A 132 -10.69 -0.63 6.12
CA CYS A 132 -9.93 -1.50 5.23
C CYS A 132 -9.27 -2.66 5.99
N ILE A 133 -8.76 -2.37 7.19
CA ILE A 133 -7.88 -3.28 7.94
C ILE A 133 -8.65 -4.44 8.55
N GLY A 134 -9.94 -4.27 8.83
CA GLY A 134 -10.79 -5.34 9.34
C GLY A 134 -11.01 -6.48 8.34
N CYS A 135 -10.91 -6.19 7.03
CA CYS A 135 -11.02 -7.20 5.97
C CYS A 135 -9.67 -7.62 5.40
N HIS A 136 -8.74 -6.69 5.19
CA HIS A 136 -7.51 -6.93 4.44
C HIS A 136 -6.26 -7.18 5.30
N GLY A 137 -6.28 -6.81 6.58
CA GLY A 137 -5.07 -6.73 7.41
C GLY A 137 -4.36 -5.39 7.27
N VAL A 138 -3.13 -5.30 7.79
CA VAL A 138 -2.33 -4.06 7.86
C VAL A 138 -1.00 -4.20 7.10
N HIS A 139 0.04 -4.72 7.75
CA HIS A 139 1.36 -4.94 7.18
C HIS A 139 1.49 -6.27 6.43
N ASP A 140 0.41 -7.03 6.29
CA ASP A 140 0.39 -8.33 5.61
C ASP A 140 -0.72 -8.43 4.55
N VAL A 141 -1.10 -7.28 3.97
CA VAL A 141 -2.18 -7.19 2.96
C VAL A 141 -1.85 -8.06 1.76
N ARG A 142 -2.73 -9.02 1.48
CA ARG A 142 -2.59 -9.99 0.37
C ARG A 142 -3.70 -9.81 -0.65
N SER A 143 -3.34 -9.94 -1.93
CA SER A 143 -4.32 -10.00 -3.03
C SER A 143 -5.38 -11.07 -2.77
N SER A 144 -6.66 -10.74 -3.01
CA SER A 144 -7.78 -11.68 -2.89
C SER A 144 -7.67 -12.91 -3.81
N LYS A 145 -6.77 -12.88 -4.80
CA LYS A 145 -6.46 -14.01 -5.68
C LYS A 145 -5.52 -15.03 -5.04
N LYS A 146 -4.80 -14.66 -3.98
CA LYS A 146 -3.87 -15.55 -3.28
C LYS A 146 -4.65 -16.40 -2.27
N PRO A 147 -4.46 -17.73 -2.25
CA PRO A 147 -5.17 -18.61 -1.33
C PRO A 147 -5.10 -18.16 0.13
N GLY A 148 -3.94 -17.70 0.62
CA GLY A 148 -3.78 -17.23 2.00
C GLY A 148 -4.34 -15.84 2.32
N SER A 149 -5.04 -15.17 1.41
CA SER A 149 -5.67 -13.88 1.73
C SER A 149 -6.97 -14.09 2.52
N PRO A 150 -7.24 -13.29 3.57
CA PRO A 150 -8.52 -13.31 4.27
C PRO A 150 -9.72 -13.06 3.35
N THR A 151 -9.51 -12.32 2.27
CA THR A 151 -10.53 -11.97 1.27
C THR A 151 -10.57 -12.95 0.08
N ALA A 152 -9.81 -14.04 0.14
CA ALA A 152 -9.85 -15.07 -0.89
C ALA A 152 -11.17 -15.87 -0.84
N PRO A 153 -11.66 -16.40 -1.97
CA PRO A 153 -12.90 -17.21 -1.99
C PRO A 153 -12.91 -18.40 -1.01
N GLY A 154 -11.75 -18.93 -0.63
CA GLY A 154 -11.65 -20.01 0.36
C GLY A 154 -11.77 -19.57 1.83
N HIS A 155 -11.64 -18.28 2.12
CA HIS A 155 -11.53 -17.73 3.49
C HIS A 155 -12.52 -16.61 3.79
N VAL A 156 -13.11 -16.00 2.77
CA VAL A 156 -13.95 -14.81 2.91
C VAL A 156 -15.21 -15.06 3.75
N ASP A 157 -15.75 -16.28 3.76
CA ASP A 157 -16.90 -16.64 4.58
C ASP A 157 -16.55 -16.61 6.08
N ASP A 158 -15.37 -17.13 6.44
CA ASP A 158 -14.86 -17.09 7.81
C ASP A 158 -14.58 -15.66 8.24
N LEU A 159 -14.04 -14.83 7.34
CA LEU A 159 -13.84 -13.40 7.57
C LEU A 159 -15.15 -12.70 7.93
N CYS A 160 -16.19 -12.85 7.09
CA CYS A 160 -17.50 -12.27 7.34
C CYS A 160 -18.13 -12.83 8.64
N GLY A 161 -17.93 -14.12 8.90
CA GLY A 161 -18.46 -14.83 10.06
C GLY A 161 -17.97 -14.34 11.42
N LYS A 162 -16.80 -13.68 11.48
CA LYS A 162 -16.30 -13.03 12.71
C LYS A 162 -17.30 -12.03 13.28
N CYS A 163 -18.04 -11.33 12.41
CA CYS A 163 -19.01 -10.31 12.78
C CYS A 163 -20.46 -10.73 12.48
N HIS A 164 -20.65 -11.63 11.50
CA HIS A 164 -21.95 -12.15 11.07
C HIS A 164 -22.09 -13.67 11.34
N PRO A 165 -21.95 -14.14 12.59
CA PRO A 165 -21.93 -15.57 12.88
C PRO A 165 -23.27 -16.26 12.59
N SER A 166 -24.39 -15.55 12.74
CA SER A 166 -25.72 -16.07 12.42
C SER A 166 -25.89 -16.31 10.93
N GLN A 167 -25.39 -15.40 10.09
CA GLN A 167 -25.45 -15.51 8.63
C GLN A 167 -24.51 -16.60 8.14
N LEU A 168 -23.27 -16.67 8.66
CA LEU A 168 -22.35 -17.77 8.35
C LEU A 168 -22.99 -19.12 8.68
N LYS A 169 -23.60 -19.26 9.86
CA LYS A 169 -24.32 -20.49 10.25
C LYS A 169 -25.49 -20.82 9.31
N ALA A 170 -26.17 -19.82 8.76
CA ALA A 170 -27.27 -20.04 7.82
C ALA A 170 -26.74 -20.51 6.45
N VAL A 171 -25.73 -19.84 5.91
CA VAL A 171 -25.13 -20.15 4.59
C VAL A 171 -24.46 -21.53 4.61
N THR A 172 -23.67 -21.84 5.64
CA THR A 172 -22.98 -23.14 5.79
C THR A 172 -23.93 -24.32 5.92
N LYS A 173 -25.17 -24.09 6.37
CA LYS A 173 -26.23 -25.11 6.45
C LYS A 173 -27.13 -25.18 5.22
N SER A 174 -26.88 -24.34 4.23
CA SER A 174 -27.64 -24.29 2.97
C SER A 174 -26.85 -24.97 1.83
N PRO A 175 -27.46 -25.18 0.65
CA PRO A 175 -26.73 -25.63 -0.53
C PRO A 175 -25.55 -24.74 -0.92
N HIS A 176 -25.55 -23.43 -0.58
CA HIS A 176 -24.43 -22.53 -0.85
C HIS A 176 -23.15 -22.93 -0.10
N GLY A 177 -23.29 -23.49 1.11
CA GLY A 177 -22.16 -23.98 1.91
C GLY A 177 -21.64 -25.35 1.49
N ALA A 178 -22.29 -26.04 0.54
CA ALA A 178 -21.83 -27.34 0.07
C ALA A 178 -20.45 -27.21 -0.60
N ILE A 179 -19.49 -28.06 -0.23
CA ILE A 179 -18.15 -28.02 -0.82
C ILE A 179 -18.19 -28.67 -2.21
N MET A 180 -17.84 -27.90 -3.23
CA MET A 180 -17.75 -28.33 -4.62
C MET A 180 -16.39 -27.91 -5.20
N GLY A 181 -15.59 -28.88 -5.65
CA GLY A 181 -14.26 -28.57 -6.24
C GLY A 181 -13.28 -27.91 -5.27
N GLY A 182 -13.38 -28.20 -3.96
CA GLY A 182 -12.46 -27.69 -2.94
C GLY A 182 -12.80 -26.32 -2.35
N ARG A 183 -13.98 -25.76 -2.65
CA ARG A 183 -14.49 -24.51 -2.02
C ARG A 183 -16.01 -24.55 -1.84
N PRO A 184 -16.63 -23.64 -1.06
CA PRO A 184 -18.08 -23.51 -0.99
C PRO A 184 -18.71 -23.26 -2.37
N ALA A 185 -19.91 -23.80 -2.60
CA ALA A 185 -20.67 -23.63 -3.83
C ALA A 185 -21.01 -22.15 -4.10
N SER A 186 -21.22 -21.36 -3.05
CA SER A 186 -21.26 -19.90 -3.12
C SER A 186 -20.76 -19.32 -1.81
N THR A 187 -19.89 -18.31 -1.92
CA THR A 187 -19.34 -17.55 -0.80
C THR A 187 -20.15 -16.29 -0.56
N CYS A 188 -19.98 -15.65 0.60
CA CYS A 188 -20.55 -14.34 0.90
C CYS A 188 -20.21 -13.34 -0.22
N ALA A 189 -18.95 -13.33 -0.68
CA ALA A 189 -18.47 -12.43 -1.71
C ALA A 189 -18.96 -12.76 -3.13
N ASP A 190 -19.58 -13.92 -3.36
CA ASP A 190 -20.22 -14.22 -4.65
C ASP A 190 -21.52 -13.41 -4.85
N CYS A 191 -22.14 -12.95 -3.77
CA CYS A 191 -23.35 -12.11 -3.80
C CYS A 191 -23.10 -10.70 -3.26
N HIS A 192 -22.36 -10.59 -2.16
CA HIS A 192 -22.00 -9.34 -1.49
C HIS A 192 -20.64 -8.84 -2.00
N ARG A 193 -20.64 -8.18 -3.16
CA ARG A 193 -19.42 -7.82 -3.91
C ARG A 193 -18.95 -6.40 -3.63
N GLY A 194 -17.65 -6.15 -3.84
CA GLY A 194 -17.03 -4.83 -3.82
C GLY A 194 -16.78 -4.27 -2.42
N HIS A 195 -16.27 -3.04 -2.33
CA HIS A 195 -15.94 -2.41 -1.04
C HIS A 195 -17.15 -1.81 -0.32
N GLY A 196 -18.23 -1.50 -1.05
CA GLY A 196 -19.49 -1.03 -0.45
C GLY A 196 -20.38 -2.11 0.14
N VAL A 197 -19.90 -3.37 0.22
CA VAL A 197 -20.59 -4.60 0.67
C VAL A 197 -21.99 -4.35 1.24
N ILE A 198 -23.00 -4.40 0.37
CA ILE A 198 -24.41 -4.28 0.75
C ILE A 198 -25.06 -5.66 0.77
N ALA A 199 -26.16 -5.79 1.51
CA ALA A 199 -27.09 -6.89 1.27
C ALA A 199 -27.58 -6.83 -0.19
N PRO A 200 -27.65 -7.96 -0.92
CA PRO A 200 -28.20 -7.96 -2.27
C PRO A 200 -29.63 -7.40 -2.22
N SER A 201 -29.94 -6.51 -3.16
CA SER A 201 -31.24 -5.84 -3.23
C SER A 201 -32.40 -6.80 -3.48
N GLU A 202 -32.11 -7.98 -4.03
CA GLU A 202 -33.07 -9.06 -4.28
C GLU A 202 -32.66 -10.29 -3.47
N PRO A 203 -33.34 -10.60 -2.34
CA PRO A 203 -32.96 -11.69 -1.45
C PRO A 203 -32.88 -13.09 -2.08
N LEU A 204 -33.41 -13.31 -3.30
CA LEU A 204 -33.52 -14.65 -3.90
C LEU A 204 -33.55 -14.67 -5.44
N ALA A 205 -33.00 -13.68 -6.15
CA ALA A 205 -32.96 -13.75 -7.62
C ALA A 205 -32.12 -14.95 -8.16
N GLN A 206 -31.34 -15.61 -7.30
CA GLN A 206 -30.56 -16.82 -7.58
C GLN A 206 -31.34 -18.14 -7.68
N VAL A 207 -32.67 -18.16 -7.53
CA VAL A 207 -33.48 -19.34 -7.93
C VAL A 207 -33.57 -19.47 -9.46
N ARG A 208 -32.97 -18.56 -10.23
CA ARG A 208 -32.93 -18.65 -11.70
C ARG A 208 -31.59 -19.12 -12.29
N VAL A 209 -30.57 -19.32 -11.45
CA VAL A 209 -29.22 -19.75 -11.88
C VAL A 209 -28.91 -21.18 -11.42
N CYS A 210 -29.53 -21.62 -10.34
CA CYS A 210 -29.61 -23.03 -9.96
C CYS A 210 -31.03 -23.49 -10.30
N GLY A 211 -31.17 -24.31 -11.36
CA GLY A 211 -32.48 -24.76 -11.86
C GLY A 211 -33.42 -25.32 -10.80
#